data_AF-A0A1N7MJY9-F1
#
_entry.id   AF-A0A1N7MJY9-F1
#
_cell.length_a   1.000
_cell.length_b   1.000
_cell.length_c   1.000
_cell.angle_alpha   90.00
_cell.angle_beta   90.00
_cell.angle_gamma   90.00
#
_symmetry.space_group_name_H-M   'P 1'
#
loop_
_entity.id
_entity.type
_entity.pdbx_description
1 polymer ?
#
loop_
_entity_poly.entity_id
_entity_poly.type
_entity_poly.pdbx_seq_one_letter_code
_entity_poly.pdbx_strand_id
1 'polypeptide(L)'
;MDSPTGMPRKLFTAELQRRQRGSGDGGERHASSPSFSSGDSGQMMRELRSMKEELRSLDHLLRAHFEPADEVDEDAPQDDPILREYERQKQEVMILRTELRALANSIQETKREIAHLRSSHTQGDRLVVVAGELDAIVGSTEQATEGILDAAEKIDTIAHTLKAAGDDTYTTRLAEDLTEHVMVIFEHCNFQDITGQRTTKVVNTLKFIEDRIDKMISIWGQDSFAELIGEEDHSEDDARLLNGPQLGAAAISQDEIDRLFD
;
A
#
# COMPACT_ATOMS: atom_id res chain seq x y z
N MET A 1 -10.29 48.08 31.00
CA MET A 1 -11.59 48.26 30.32
C MET A 1 -11.34 47.99 28.84
N ASP A 2 -12.00 47.08 28.15
CA ASP A 2 -12.93 46.03 28.51
C ASP A 2 -13.03 45.12 27.27
N SER A 3 -13.00 43.81 27.50
CA SER A 3 -13.62 42.68 26.78
C SER A 3 -13.72 42.61 25.23
N PRO A 4 -13.37 41.47 24.61
CA PRO A 4 -13.64 41.17 23.21
C PRO A 4 -15.10 40.72 23.00
N THR A 5 -15.80 41.33 22.05
CA THR A 5 -17.18 41.01 21.65
C THR A 5 -17.25 39.68 20.90
N GLY A 6 -17.99 38.72 21.48
CA GLY A 6 -18.15 37.35 20.99
C GLY A 6 -19.00 37.21 19.71
N MET A 7 -18.70 36.15 18.96
CA MET A 7 -19.47 35.68 17.79
C MET A 7 -20.93 35.33 18.16
N PRO A 8 -21.89 35.48 17.23
CA PRO A 8 -23.28 35.14 17.48
C PRO A 8 -23.46 33.62 17.63
N ARG A 9 -23.94 33.17 18.79
CA ARG A 9 -24.33 31.76 19.02
C ARG A 9 -25.46 31.38 18.06
N LYS A 10 -25.25 30.32 17.28
CA LYS A 10 -26.29 29.70 16.45
C LYS A 10 -27.34 29.07 17.36
N LEU A 11 -28.58 29.53 17.24
CA LEU A 11 -29.72 29.04 18.01
C LEU A 11 -30.12 27.64 17.54
N PHE A 12 -30.34 26.73 18.49
CA PHE A 12 -30.81 25.37 18.21
C PHE A 12 -32.32 25.36 17.94
N THR A 13 -32.77 24.38 17.16
CA THR A 13 -34.14 24.24 16.63
C THR A 13 -35.23 24.31 17.71
N ALA A 14 -34.92 23.84 18.93
CA ALA A 14 -35.82 23.90 20.08
C ALA A 14 -36.10 25.33 20.59
N GLU A 15 -35.15 26.25 20.42
CA GLU A 15 -35.25 27.64 20.91
C GLU A 15 -36.00 28.54 19.91
N LEU A 16 -35.89 28.24 18.61
CA LEU A 16 -36.66 28.88 17.55
C LEU A 16 -38.17 28.58 17.67
N GLN A 17 -38.50 27.34 18.06
CA GLN A 17 -39.88 26.86 18.18
C GLN A 17 -40.60 27.46 19.41
N ARG A 18 -39.86 27.84 20.46
CA ARG A 18 -40.41 28.55 21.63
C ARG A 18 -40.73 30.02 21.33
N ARG A 19 -39.95 30.71 20.50
CA ARG A 19 -40.21 32.10 20.13
C ARG A 19 -41.41 32.26 19.20
N GLN A 20 -41.68 31.28 18.34
CA GLN A 20 -42.89 31.30 17.49
C GLN A 20 -44.20 31.16 18.28
N ARG A 21 -44.17 30.59 19.49
CA ARG A 21 -45.36 30.48 20.36
C ARG A 21 -45.61 31.70 21.25
N GLY A 22 -44.70 32.67 21.29
CA GLY A 22 -44.75 33.82 22.22
C GLY A 22 -45.21 35.15 21.60
N SER A 23 -45.69 35.18 20.36
CA SER A 23 -46.15 36.42 19.71
C SER A 23 -47.47 36.19 18.98
N GLY A 24 -48.56 36.47 19.68
CA GLY A 24 -49.94 36.39 19.19
C GLY A 24 -50.90 36.81 20.31
N ASP A 25 -51.13 38.11 20.37
CA ASP A 25 -51.97 38.85 21.32
C ASP A 25 -53.47 38.68 21.05
N GLY A 26 -54.26 38.76 22.14
CA GLY A 26 -55.61 39.33 22.23
C GLY A 26 -56.74 38.83 21.33
N GLY A 27 -57.71 38.09 21.89
CA GLY A 27 -59.00 37.88 21.23
C GLY A 27 -59.98 36.95 21.96
N GLU A 28 -60.76 37.54 22.87
CA GLU A 28 -62.14 37.19 23.27
C GLU A 28 -62.52 35.79 23.81
N ARG A 29 -63.30 35.86 24.89
CA ARG A 29 -63.81 34.74 25.69
C ARG A 29 -65.01 34.08 25.02
N HIS A 30 -64.96 32.76 24.89
CA HIS A 30 -66.15 31.91 25.06
C HIS A 30 -65.76 30.69 25.89
N ALA A 31 -66.33 30.58 27.09
CA ALA A 31 -66.14 29.44 27.97
C ALA A 31 -66.98 28.26 27.45
N SER A 32 -66.33 27.35 26.73
CA SER A 32 -66.82 25.99 26.51
C SER A 32 -66.07 25.05 27.45
N SER A 33 -66.80 24.49 28.41
CA SER A 33 -66.31 23.44 29.29
C SER A 33 -65.80 22.25 28.46
N PRO A 34 -64.60 21.69 28.73
CA PRO A 34 -64.14 20.52 27.99
C PRO A 34 -64.97 19.31 28.45
N SER A 35 -65.79 18.75 27.55
CA SER A 35 -66.36 17.43 27.78
C SER A 35 -65.24 16.41 27.57
N PHE A 36 -64.78 15.77 28.64
CA PHE A 36 -63.91 14.61 28.52
C PHE A 36 -64.68 13.48 27.83
N SER A 37 -64.37 13.24 26.56
CA SER A 37 -64.85 12.05 25.87
C SER A 37 -64.07 10.83 26.39
N SER A 38 -64.75 9.69 26.53
CA SER A 38 -64.17 8.41 26.95
C SER A 38 -63.01 7.92 26.06
N GLY A 39 -62.81 8.53 24.88
CA GLY A 39 -61.68 8.24 23.99
C GLY A 39 -60.34 8.81 24.44
N ASP A 40 -60.34 9.95 25.16
CA ASP A 40 -59.11 10.66 25.58
C ASP A 40 -58.42 9.94 26.75
N SER A 41 -59.20 9.51 27.75
CA SER A 41 -58.70 8.63 28.82
C SER A 41 -58.17 7.30 28.29
N GLY A 42 -58.76 6.76 27.20
CA GLY A 42 -58.29 5.53 26.57
C GLY A 42 -56.95 5.71 25.86
N GLN A 43 -56.71 6.87 25.25
CA GLN A 43 -55.44 7.22 24.62
C GLN A 43 -54.36 7.49 25.67
N MET A 44 -54.68 8.26 26.71
CA MET A 44 -53.78 8.51 27.83
C MET A 44 -53.37 7.22 28.54
N MET A 45 -54.28 6.25 28.71
CA MET A 45 -53.96 4.93 29.28
C MET A 45 -53.15 4.02 28.36
N ARG A 46 -53.13 4.26 27.04
CA ARG A 46 -52.22 3.57 26.11
C ARG A 46 -50.82 4.17 26.19
N GLU A 47 -50.72 5.49 26.18
CA GLU A 47 -49.45 6.21 26.35
C GLU A 47 -48.81 5.89 27.72
N LEU A 48 -49.61 5.86 28.79
CA LEU A 48 -49.13 5.44 30.11
C LEU A 48 -48.65 3.99 30.15
N ARG A 49 -49.23 3.09 29.35
CA ARG A 49 -48.75 1.71 29.23
C ARG A 49 -47.45 1.64 28.44
N SER A 50 -47.35 2.35 27.32
CA SER A 50 -46.12 2.46 26.52
C SER A 50 -44.98 3.03 27.36
N MET A 51 -45.23 4.15 28.06
CA MET A 51 -44.23 4.78 28.93
C MET A 51 -43.86 3.90 30.12
N LYS A 52 -44.80 3.09 30.64
CA LYS A 52 -44.51 2.12 31.71
C LYS A 52 -43.70 0.92 31.20
N GLU A 53 -43.88 0.51 29.95
CA GLU A 53 -43.05 -0.51 29.29
C GLU A 53 -41.65 0.02 29.03
N GLU A 54 -41.51 1.26 28.55
CA GLU A 54 -40.22 1.94 28.38
C GLU A 54 -39.50 2.20 29.71
N LEU A 55 -40.22 2.56 30.77
CA LEU A 55 -39.63 2.70 32.11
C LEU A 55 -39.15 1.36 32.67
N ARG A 56 -39.88 0.27 32.41
CA ARG A 56 -39.45 -1.08 32.79
C ARG A 56 -38.22 -1.54 32.02
N SER A 57 -38.13 -1.23 30.73
CA SER A 57 -36.95 -1.56 29.94
C SER A 57 -35.72 -0.76 30.38
N LEU A 58 -35.90 0.52 30.74
CA LEU A 58 -34.84 1.36 31.28
C LEU A 58 -34.39 0.90 32.67
N ASP A 59 -35.32 0.49 33.54
CA ASP A 59 -35.06 -0.07 34.86
C ASP A 59 -34.24 -1.37 34.75
N HIS A 60 -34.61 -2.26 33.83
CA HIS A 60 -33.85 -3.48 33.57
C HIS A 60 -32.44 -3.21 33.03
N LEU A 61 -32.28 -2.20 32.16
CA LEU A 61 -30.97 -1.80 31.61
C LEU A 61 -30.04 -1.26 32.71
N LEU A 62 -30.59 -0.42 33.61
CA LEU A 62 -29.85 0.09 34.76
C LEU A 62 -29.48 -1.04 35.74
N ARG A 63 -30.39 -1.98 35.99
CA ARG A 63 -30.16 -3.10 36.91
C ARG A 63 -29.07 -4.04 36.42
N ALA A 64 -29.08 -4.37 35.13
CA ALA A 64 -28.02 -5.16 34.48
C ALA A 64 -26.64 -4.47 34.47
N HIS A 65 -26.59 -3.14 34.61
CA HIS A 65 -25.35 -2.38 34.64
C HIS A 65 -24.77 -2.18 36.06
N PHE A 66 -25.58 -2.29 37.11
CA PHE A 66 -25.22 -1.87 38.47
C PHE A 66 -25.37 -2.95 39.57
N GLU A 67 -25.99 -4.11 39.31
CA GLU A 67 -26.02 -5.20 40.30
C GLU A 67 -24.78 -6.12 40.20
N PRO A 68 -24.17 -6.49 41.35
CA PRO A 68 -23.12 -7.50 41.40
C PRO A 68 -23.71 -8.88 41.06
N ALA A 69 -22.92 -9.72 40.39
CA ALA A 69 -23.32 -10.98 39.74
C ALA A 69 -23.89 -12.11 40.64
N ASP A 70 -24.18 -11.84 41.91
CA ASP A 70 -24.58 -12.85 42.91
C ASP A 70 -26.09 -12.87 43.24
N GLU A 71 -26.90 -11.95 42.70
CA GLU A 71 -28.37 -12.01 42.79
C GLU A 71 -28.97 -12.22 41.40
N VAL A 72 -28.93 -13.48 40.93
CA VAL A 72 -29.65 -13.88 39.71
C VAL A 72 -31.09 -14.18 40.12
N ASP A 73 -32.00 -13.26 39.82
CA ASP A 73 -33.45 -13.47 39.96
C ASP A 73 -33.90 -14.54 38.94
N GLU A 74 -34.18 -15.76 39.39
CA GLU A 74 -34.51 -16.93 38.55
C GLU A 74 -35.80 -16.73 37.71
N ASP A 75 -36.60 -15.70 38.03
CA ASP A 75 -37.89 -15.37 37.38
C ASP A 75 -37.81 -14.21 36.36
N ALA A 76 -36.62 -13.71 36.01
CA ALA A 76 -36.49 -12.73 34.93
C ALA A 76 -36.95 -13.33 33.59
N PRO A 77 -37.75 -12.63 32.75
CA PRO A 77 -38.13 -13.13 31.43
C PRO A 77 -36.86 -13.41 30.62
N GLN A 78 -36.52 -14.68 30.45
CA GLN A 78 -35.28 -15.16 29.82
C GLN A 78 -35.17 -14.79 28.31
N ASP A 79 -36.14 -14.04 27.79
CA ASP A 79 -36.45 -13.89 26.37
C ASP A 79 -36.79 -12.44 25.97
N ASP A 80 -36.20 -11.43 26.64
CA ASP A 80 -36.39 -10.03 26.22
C ASP A 80 -35.73 -9.78 24.84
N PRO A 81 -36.53 -9.42 23.80
CA PRO A 81 -36.02 -9.20 22.45
C PRO A 81 -35.01 -8.05 22.35
N ILE A 82 -35.05 -7.08 23.27
CA ILE A 82 -34.11 -5.95 23.30
C ILE A 82 -32.75 -6.40 23.84
N LEU A 83 -32.73 -7.25 24.89
CA LEU A 83 -31.48 -7.81 25.41
C LEU A 83 -30.79 -8.71 24.38
N ARG A 84 -31.55 -9.53 23.64
CA ARG A 84 -31.01 -10.35 22.53
C ARG A 84 -30.34 -9.52 21.44
N GLU A 85 -30.97 -8.42 21.03
CA GLU A 85 -30.41 -7.53 20.01
C GLU A 85 -29.15 -6.80 20.53
N TYR A 86 -29.15 -6.38 21.80
CA TYR A 86 -27.97 -5.79 22.44
C TYR A 86 -26.81 -6.79 22.54
N GLU A 87 -27.08 -8.03 22.95
CA GLU A 87 -26.09 -9.10 23.01
C GLU A 87 -25.50 -9.41 21.62
N ARG A 88 -26.35 -9.43 20.58
CA ARG A 88 -25.91 -9.58 19.19
C ARG A 88 -24.97 -8.45 18.76
N GLN A 89 -25.34 -7.20 19.01
CA GLN A 89 -24.49 -6.04 18.70
C GLN A 89 -23.17 -6.07 19.48
N LYS A 90 -23.20 -6.48 20.76
CA LYS A 90 -22.00 -6.65 21.58
C LYS A 90 -21.07 -7.73 21.01
N GLN A 91 -21.63 -8.85 20.55
CA GLN A 91 -20.87 -9.91 19.88
C GLN A 91 -20.27 -9.40 18.56
N GLU A 92 -21.02 -8.68 17.73
CA GLU A 92 -20.53 -8.08 16.48
C GLU A 92 -19.36 -7.12 16.73
N VAL A 93 -19.48 -6.24 17.72
CA VAL A 93 -18.39 -5.32 18.11
C VAL A 93 -17.17 -6.09 18.62
N MET A 94 -17.36 -7.18 19.37
CA MET A 94 -16.26 -8.02 19.86
C MET A 94 -15.52 -8.72 18.71
N ILE A 95 -16.25 -9.21 17.71
CA ILE A 95 -15.67 -9.80 16.50
C ILE A 95 -14.89 -8.74 15.73
N LEU A 96 -15.49 -7.59 15.43
CA LEU A 96 -14.82 -6.48 14.73
C LEU A 96 -13.55 -6.02 15.45
N ARG A 97 -13.56 -5.94 16.78
CA ARG A 97 -12.38 -5.60 17.57
C ARG A 97 -11.27 -6.64 17.42
N THR A 98 -11.63 -7.92 17.36
CA THR A 98 -10.67 -9.02 17.19
C THR A 98 -10.07 -8.98 15.79
N GLU A 99 -10.89 -8.78 14.76
CA GLU A 99 -10.45 -8.59 13.37
C GLU A 99 -9.52 -7.38 13.22
N LEU A 100 -9.87 -6.24 13.82
CA LEU A 100 -9.02 -5.05 13.79
C LEU A 100 -7.65 -5.28 14.45
N ARG A 101 -7.60 -6.05 15.54
CA ARG A 101 -6.31 -6.43 16.16
C ARG A 101 -5.51 -7.37 15.25
N ALA A 102 -6.15 -8.33 14.61
CA ALA A 102 -5.49 -9.23 13.67
C ALA A 102 -4.87 -8.43 12.51
N LEU A 103 -5.62 -7.51 11.91
CA LEU A 103 -5.13 -6.61 10.87
C LEU A 103 -3.97 -5.74 11.36
N ALA A 104 -4.06 -5.17 12.56
CA ALA A 104 -2.99 -4.37 13.13
C ALA A 104 -1.69 -5.18 13.31
N ASN A 105 -1.79 -6.43 13.77
CA ASN A 105 -0.65 -7.33 13.91
C ASN A 105 -0.02 -7.66 12.55
N SER A 106 -0.83 -7.98 11.53
CA SER A 106 -0.33 -8.23 10.18
C SER A 106 0.38 -7.01 9.59
N ILE A 107 -0.14 -5.80 9.81
CA ILE A 107 0.53 -4.56 9.38
C ILE A 107 1.89 -4.40 10.05
N GLN A 108 2.02 -4.72 11.34
CA GLN A 108 3.29 -4.65 12.06
C GLN A 108 4.31 -5.66 11.54
N GLU A 109 3.87 -6.87 11.20
CA GLU A 109 4.70 -7.90 10.58
C GLU A 109 5.19 -7.44 9.19
N THR A 110 4.29 -6.95 8.33
CA THR A 110 4.67 -6.39 7.02
C THR A 110 5.63 -5.20 7.15
N LYS A 111 5.44 -4.33 8.15
CA LYS A 111 6.39 -3.22 8.42
C LYS A 111 7.78 -3.74 8.76
N ARG A 112 7.91 -4.82 9.54
CA ARG A 112 9.20 -5.44 9.85
C ARG A 112 9.84 -6.05 8.61
N GLU A 113 9.08 -6.77 7.79
CA GLU A 113 9.60 -7.34 6.54
C GLU A 113 10.14 -6.25 5.61
N ILE A 114 9.40 -5.15 5.44
CA ILE A 114 9.85 -3.98 4.65
C ILE A 114 11.09 -3.33 5.27
N ALA A 115 11.14 -3.20 6.61
CA ALA A 115 12.30 -2.68 7.31
C ALA A 115 13.55 -3.55 7.04
N HIS A 116 13.40 -4.87 7.05
CA HIS A 116 14.49 -5.83 6.80
C HIS A 116 14.98 -5.80 5.36
N LEU A 117 14.07 -5.65 4.39
CA LEU A 117 14.43 -5.49 2.97
C LEU A 117 15.34 -4.26 2.76
N ARG A 118 15.16 -3.23 3.60
CA ARG A 118 15.89 -1.95 3.57
C ARG A 118 17.09 -1.87 4.50
N SER A 119 17.13 -2.63 5.59
CA SER A 119 18.14 -2.49 6.64
C SER A 119 19.53 -2.99 6.23
N SER A 120 19.65 -3.66 5.08
CA SER A 120 20.96 -3.97 4.52
C SER A 120 21.51 -2.73 3.80
N HIS A 121 22.34 -1.99 4.54
CA HIS A 121 23.31 -0.97 4.14
C HIS A 121 22.93 0.54 4.16
N THR A 122 23.80 1.24 4.88
CA THR A 122 24.12 2.68 4.93
C THR A 122 24.50 3.32 3.58
N GLN A 123 24.29 2.65 2.44
CA GLN A 123 24.60 3.14 1.09
C GLN A 123 23.49 2.77 0.10
N GLY A 124 22.36 3.47 0.17
CA GLY A 124 21.29 3.37 -0.83
C GLY A 124 20.41 2.13 -0.69
N ASP A 125 19.19 2.24 -1.21
CA ASP A 125 18.23 1.13 -1.18
C ASP A 125 18.77 -0.03 -2.03
N ARG A 126 18.92 -1.22 -1.42
CA ARG A 126 19.53 -2.40 -2.06
C ARG A 126 18.88 -2.73 -3.40
N LEU A 127 17.56 -2.54 -3.50
CA LEU A 127 16.80 -2.76 -4.73
C LEU A 127 17.18 -1.77 -5.84
N VAL A 128 17.47 -0.52 -5.48
CA VAL A 128 17.96 0.51 -6.42
C VAL A 128 19.36 0.15 -6.92
N VAL A 129 20.23 -0.32 -6.04
CA VAL A 129 21.60 -0.75 -6.41
C VAL A 129 21.53 -1.92 -7.39
N VAL A 130 20.78 -2.99 -7.05
CA VAL A 130 20.62 -4.16 -7.92
C VAL A 130 19.97 -3.80 -9.26
N ALA A 131 18.97 -2.91 -9.26
CA ALA A 131 18.38 -2.41 -10.49
C ALA A 131 19.40 -1.67 -11.37
N GLY A 132 20.26 -0.84 -10.77
CA GLY A 132 21.34 -0.13 -11.46
C GLY A 132 22.42 -1.05 -12.01
N GLU A 133 22.82 -2.08 -11.26
CA GLU A 133 23.77 -3.10 -11.74
C GLU A 133 23.20 -3.89 -12.92
N LEU A 134 21.92 -4.28 -12.85
CA LEU A 134 21.25 -4.97 -13.96
C LEU A 134 21.13 -4.08 -15.21
N ASP A 135 20.84 -2.78 -15.06
CA ASP A 135 20.86 -1.82 -16.18
C ASP A 135 22.26 -1.71 -16.79
N ALA A 136 23.31 -1.67 -15.95
CA ALA A 136 24.69 -1.63 -16.43
C ALA A 136 25.08 -2.90 -17.20
N ILE A 137 24.65 -4.07 -16.74
CA ILE A 137 24.86 -5.35 -17.44
C ILE A 137 24.18 -5.31 -18.82
N VAL A 138 22.93 -4.85 -18.90
CA VAL A 138 22.23 -4.71 -20.18
C VAL A 138 23.04 -3.82 -21.13
N GLY A 139 23.43 -2.62 -20.69
CA GLY A 139 24.22 -1.70 -21.51
C GLY A 139 25.56 -2.28 -21.98
N SER A 140 26.32 -2.93 -21.09
CA SER A 140 27.56 -3.61 -21.47
C SER A 140 27.35 -4.74 -22.48
N THR A 141 26.26 -5.51 -22.35
CA THR A 141 25.95 -6.59 -23.31
C THR A 141 25.49 -6.06 -24.67
N GLU A 142 24.77 -4.93 -24.71
CA GLU A 142 24.41 -4.23 -25.95
C GLU A 142 25.66 -3.73 -26.66
N GLN A 143 26.56 -3.04 -25.93
CA GLN A 143 27.81 -2.53 -26.50
C GLN A 143 28.72 -3.65 -27.01
N ALA A 144 28.83 -4.77 -26.27
CA ALA A 144 29.59 -5.92 -26.72
C ALA A 144 28.99 -6.54 -28.00
N THR A 145 27.66 -6.58 -28.09
CA THR A 145 26.95 -7.12 -29.25
C THR A 145 27.11 -6.20 -30.47
N GLU A 146 27.02 -4.88 -30.30
CA GLU A 146 27.34 -3.90 -31.33
C GLU A 146 28.76 -4.11 -31.89
N GLY A 147 29.75 -4.30 -31.00
CA GLY A 147 31.12 -4.61 -31.42
C GLY A 147 31.26 -5.94 -32.18
N ILE A 148 30.48 -6.97 -31.82
CA ILE A 148 30.45 -8.25 -32.54
C ILE A 148 29.84 -8.07 -33.94
N LEU A 149 28.74 -7.31 -34.04
CA LEU A 149 28.07 -7.02 -35.31
C LEU A 149 28.97 -6.22 -36.26
N ASP A 150 29.65 -5.19 -35.76
CA ASP A 150 30.64 -4.41 -36.50
C ASP A 150 31.79 -5.28 -37.03
N ALA A 151 32.27 -6.22 -36.22
CA ALA A 151 33.30 -7.16 -36.64
C ALA A 151 32.78 -8.11 -37.73
N ALA A 152 31.55 -8.59 -37.60
CA ALA A 152 30.90 -9.45 -38.58
C ALA A 152 30.71 -8.73 -39.93
N GLU A 153 30.29 -7.47 -39.94
CA GLU A 153 30.18 -6.64 -41.16
C GLU A 153 31.53 -6.47 -41.87
N LYS A 154 32.61 -6.25 -41.11
CA LYS A 154 33.97 -6.16 -41.68
C LYS A 154 34.40 -7.49 -42.29
N ILE A 155 34.11 -8.61 -41.62
CA ILE A 155 34.39 -9.96 -42.12
C ILE A 155 33.63 -10.19 -43.42
N ASP A 156 32.35 -9.83 -43.50
CA ASP A 156 31.53 -9.99 -44.71
C ASP A 156 32.08 -9.16 -45.89
N THR A 157 32.48 -7.91 -45.63
CA THR A 157 33.12 -7.06 -46.65
C THR A 157 34.40 -7.69 -47.20
N ILE A 158 35.22 -8.29 -46.33
CA ILE A 158 36.44 -9.00 -46.72
C ILE A 158 36.08 -10.27 -47.51
N ALA A 159 35.04 -11.01 -47.11
CA ALA A 159 34.53 -12.18 -47.83
C ALA A 159 34.15 -11.81 -49.27
N HIS A 160 33.36 -10.75 -49.43
CA HIS A 160 32.94 -10.25 -50.73
C HIS A 160 34.12 -9.82 -51.60
N THR A 161 35.12 -9.19 -51.00
CA THR A 161 36.36 -8.79 -51.70
C THR A 161 37.16 -10.01 -52.14
N LEU A 162 37.31 -11.03 -51.27
CA LEU A 162 37.97 -12.30 -51.59
C LEU A 162 37.25 -13.04 -52.73
N LYS A 163 35.92 -13.06 -52.70
CA LYS A 163 35.10 -13.66 -53.76
C LYS A 163 35.27 -12.95 -55.09
N ALA A 164 35.37 -11.62 -55.09
CA ALA A 164 35.52 -10.82 -56.30
C ALA A 164 36.95 -10.89 -56.88
N ALA A 165 37.98 -11.07 -56.04
CA ALA A 165 39.38 -11.14 -56.44
C ALA A 165 39.88 -12.57 -56.73
N GLY A 166 39.16 -13.59 -56.27
CA GLY A 166 39.56 -14.99 -56.43
C GLY A 166 39.34 -15.50 -57.85
N ASP A 167 40.42 -15.90 -58.52
CA ASP A 167 40.37 -16.52 -59.85
C ASP A 167 40.09 -18.03 -59.80
N ASP A 168 40.19 -18.65 -58.61
CA ASP A 168 40.03 -20.08 -58.41
C ASP A 168 38.76 -20.45 -57.59
N THR A 169 38.23 -21.63 -57.89
CA THR A 169 37.00 -22.14 -57.29
C THR A 169 37.13 -22.42 -55.79
N TYR A 170 38.33 -22.72 -55.30
CA TYR A 170 38.55 -23.01 -53.88
C TYR A 170 38.44 -21.74 -53.03
N THR A 171 39.09 -20.66 -53.45
CA THR A 171 39.01 -19.34 -52.79
C THR A 171 37.58 -18.79 -52.81
N THR A 172 36.88 -18.95 -53.93
CA THR A 172 35.47 -18.55 -54.05
C THR A 172 34.58 -19.27 -53.04
N ARG A 173 34.76 -20.59 -52.88
CA ARG A 173 33.97 -21.39 -51.94
C ARG A 173 34.25 -21.02 -50.48
N LEU A 174 35.51 -20.77 -50.13
CA LEU A 174 35.86 -20.30 -48.78
C LEU A 174 35.22 -18.94 -48.46
N ALA A 175 35.14 -18.04 -49.44
CA ALA A 175 34.45 -16.76 -49.25
C ALA A 175 32.94 -16.93 -49.05
N GLU A 176 32.32 -17.89 -49.74
CA GLU A 176 30.90 -18.25 -49.52
C GLU A 176 30.66 -18.82 -48.13
N ASP A 177 31.51 -19.76 -47.68
CA ASP A 177 31.45 -20.34 -46.34
C ASP A 177 31.60 -19.22 -45.26
N LEU A 178 32.46 -18.23 -45.50
CA LEU A 178 32.64 -17.09 -44.60
C LEU A 178 31.38 -16.22 -44.49
N THR A 179 30.75 -15.88 -45.62
CA THR A 179 29.50 -15.11 -45.65
C THR A 179 28.35 -15.88 -44.97
N GLU A 180 28.27 -17.21 -45.13
CA GLU A 180 27.29 -18.04 -44.43
C GLU A 180 27.50 -17.99 -42.91
N HIS A 181 28.75 -18.11 -42.44
CA HIS A 181 29.06 -17.97 -41.02
C HIS A 181 28.72 -16.58 -40.46
N VAL A 182 28.94 -15.51 -41.23
CA VAL A 182 28.54 -14.16 -40.82
C VAL A 182 27.03 -14.03 -40.70
N MET A 183 26.25 -14.60 -41.62
CA MET A 183 24.78 -14.64 -41.48
C MET A 183 24.32 -15.31 -40.19
N VAL A 184 24.97 -16.42 -39.80
CA VAL A 184 24.68 -17.12 -38.55
C VAL A 184 25.00 -16.24 -37.33
N ILE A 185 26.07 -15.45 -37.37
CA ILE A 185 26.38 -14.48 -36.30
C ILE A 185 25.26 -13.45 -36.15
N PHE A 186 24.78 -12.87 -37.26
CA PHE A 186 23.65 -11.93 -37.24
C PHE A 186 22.39 -12.54 -36.63
N GLU A 187 22.07 -13.79 -36.98
CA GLU A 187 20.92 -14.50 -36.44
C GLU A 187 21.05 -14.74 -34.92
N HIS A 188 22.22 -15.15 -34.45
CA HIS A 188 22.47 -15.35 -33.02
C HIS A 188 22.41 -14.06 -32.21
N CYS A 189 22.93 -12.95 -32.75
CA CYS A 189 22.88 -11.65 -32.08
C CYS A 189 21.44 -11.12 -31.94
N ASN A 190 20.51 -11.51 -32.82
CA ASN A 190 19.10 -11.15 -32.70
C ASN A 190 18.44 -11.70 -31.41
N PHE A 191 18.96 -12.79 -30.83
CA PHE A 191 18.46 -13.31 -29.55
C PHE A 191 18.88 -12.46 -28.33
N GLN A 192 19.93 -11.64 -28.47
CA GLN A 192 20.35 -10.70 -27.42
C GLN A 192 19.30 -9.61 -27.23
N ASP A 193 18.67 -9.11 -28.29
CA ASP A 193 17.63 -8.07 -28.21
C ASP A 193 16.45 -8.51 -27.32
N ILE A 194 15.95 -9.74 -27.50
CA ILE A 194 14.88 -10.30 -26.65
C ILE A 194 15.32 -10.40 -25.19
N THR A 195 16.58 -10.75 -24.95
CA THR A 195 17.13 -10.88 -23.59
C THR A 195 17.32 -9.52 -22.92
N GLY A 196 17.80 -8.51 -23.65
CA GLY A 196 17.91 -7.12 -23.19
C GLY A 196 16.54 -6.54 -22.81
N GLN A 197 15.53 -6.73 -23.67
CA GLN A 197 14.15 -6.30 -23.39
C GLN A 197 13.55 -6.97 -22.15
N ARG A 198 13.74 -8.29 -22.00
CA ARG A 198 13.27 -9.03 -20.82
C ARG A 198 13.93 -8.54 -19.54
N THR A 199 15.25 -8.33 -19.57
CA THR A 199 16.00 -7.83 -18.42
C THR A 199 15.57 -6.42 -18.06
N THR A 200 15.43 -5.52 -19.04
CA THR A 200 14.88 -4.17 -18.87
C THR A 200 13.51 -4.19 -18.19
N LYS A 201 12.64 -5.14 -18.57
CA LYS A 201 11.33 -5.31 -17.92
C LYS A 201 11.45 -5.72 -16.46
N VAL A 202 12.39 -6.61 -16.13
CA VAL A 202 12.67 -7.00 -14.73
C VAL A 202 13.15 -5.79 -13.94
N VAL A 203 14.10 -5.01 -14.47
CA VAL A 203 14.61 -3.81 -13.80
C VAL A 203 13.49 -2.80 -13.54
N ASN A 204 12.63 -2.54 -14.53
CA ASN A 204 11.49 -1.64 -14.36
C ASN A 204 10.49 -2.15 -13.31
N THR A 205 10.34 -3.47 -13.19
CA THR A 205 9.50 -4.07 -12.14
C THR A 205 10.11 -3.86 -10.76
N LEU A 206 11.43 -4.03 -10.61
CA LEU A 206 12.13 -3.75 -9.35
C LEU A 206 11.99 -2.27 -8.94
N LYS A 207 12.19 -1.34 -9.89
CA LYS A 207 11.96 0.11 -9.67
C LYS A 207 10.52 0.44 -9.27
N PHE A 208 9.54 -0.28 -9.83
CA PHE A 208 8.14 -0.11 -9.45
C PHE A 208 7.84 -0.62 -8.03
N ILE A 209 8.41 -1.77 -7.65
CA ILE A 209 8.28 -2.32 -6.30
C ILE A 209 8.87 -1.33 -5.28
N GLU A 210 10.03 -0.76 -5.60
CA GLU A 210 10.72 0.23 -4.80
C GLU A 210 9.87 1.49 -4.55
N ASP A 211 9.35 2.12 -5.61
CA ASP A 211 8.46 3.29 -5.48
C ASP A 211 7.21 2.98 -4.64
N ARG A 212 6.73 1.72 -4.68
CA ARG A 212 5.60 1.30 -3.87
C ARG A 212 5.96 1.14 -2.40
N ILE A 213 7.16 0.63 -2.10
CA ILE A 213 7.71 0.55 -0.74
C ILE A 213 7.88 1.96 -0.17
N ASP A 214 8.47 2.89 -0.93
CA ASP A 214 8.63 4.28 -0.52
C ASP A 214 7.30 4.96 -0.19
N LYS A 215 6.27 4.73 -1.01
CA LYS A 215 4.91 5.22 -0.74
C LYS A 215 4.33 4.62 0.55
N MET A 216 4.54 3.33 0.80
CA MET A 216 4.08 2.69 2.04
C MET A 216 4.77 3.29 3.26
N ILE A 217 6.08 3.50 3.20
CA ILE A 217 6.84 4.16 4.25
C ILE A 217 6.35 5.60 4.47
N SER A 218 6.11 6.34 3.39
CA SER A 218 5.57 7.71 3.48
C SER A 218 4.20 7.76 4.15
N ILE A 219 3.33 6.76 3.94
CA ILE A 219 2.00 6.71 4.57
C ILE A 219 2.11 6.44 6.08
N TRP A 220 3.03 5.56 6.49
CA TRP A 220 3.18 5.16 7.88
C TRP A 220 4.14 6.04 8.70
N GLY A 221 4.94 6.87 8.04
CA GLY A 221 5.97 7.71 8.65
C GLY A 221 7.27 6.96 8.91
N GLN A 222 8.41 7.62 8.69
CA GLN A 222 9.74 7.01 8.83
C GLN A 222 10.05 6.56 10.26
N ASP A 223 9.54 7.26 11.27
CA ASP A 223 9.72 6.91 12.68
C ASP A 223 9.15 5.53 13.02
N SER A 224 8.07 5.10 12.36
CA SER A 224 7.48 3.77 12.55
C SER A 224 8.41 2.61 12.16
N PHE A 225 9.42 2.88 11.33
CA PHE A 225 10.35 1.89 10.81
C PHE A 225 11.69 1.91 11.53
N ALA A 226 12.12 3.08 12.02
CA ALA A 226 13.38 3.25 12.74
C ALA A 226 13.45 2.36 14.00
N GLU A 227 12.32 2.14 14.68
CA GLU A 227 12.23 1.28 15.87
C GLU A 227 12.30 -0.23 15.54
N LEU A 228 12.12 -0.62 14.27
CA LEU A 228 12.05 -2.02 13.83
C LEU A 228 13.39 -2.54 13.28
N ILE A 229 14.34 -1.65 13.01
CA ILE A 229 15.67 -2.00 12.50
C ILE A 229 16.56 -2.30 13.71
N GLY A 230 16.44 -3.51 14.25
CA GLY A 230 17.31 -4.05 15.29
C GLY A 230 18.32 -5.05 14.71
N GLU A 231 19.59 -4.84 15.03
CA GLU A 231 20.79 -5.66 14.81
C GLU A 231 20.60 -7.10 14.26
N GLU A 232 20.54 -7.28 12.94
CA GLU A 232 20.99 -8.51 12.30
C GLU A 232 21.98 -8.16 11.19
N ASP A 233 23.26 -8.23 11.56
CA ASP A 233 24.41 -7.96 10.70
C ASP A 233 24.79 -9.22 9.91
N HIS A 234 24.30 -9.31 8.67
CA HIS A 234 24.76 -10.27 7.66
C HIS A 234 25.71 -9.61 6.63
N SER A 235 26.54 -8.67 7.08
CA SER A 235 27.47 -7.88 6.26
C SER A 235 28.48 -8.70 5.44
N GLU A 236 28.92 -9.87 5.92
CA GLU A 236 30.08 -10.55 5.32
C GLU A 236 29.78 -11.30 4.01
N ASP A 237 28.54 -11.77 3.79
CA ASP A 237 28.20 -12.58 2.60
C ASP A 237 27.82 -11.72 1.39
N ASP A 238 27.13 -10.59 1.59
CA ASP A 238 26.70 -9.70 0.50
C ASP A 238 27.90 -8.95 -0.13
N ALA A 239 28.93 -8.64 0.65
CA ALA A 239 30.15 -7.97 0.15
C ALA A 239 30.90 -8.79 -0.91
N ARG A 240 30.75 -10.12 -0.92
CA ARG A 240 31.39 -10.99 -1.92
C ARG A 240 30.68 -10.96 -3.29
N LEU A 241 29.42 -10.54 -3.34
CA LEU A 241 28.61 -10.47 -4.57
C LEU A 241 28.84 -9.18 -5.38
N LEU A 242 29.48 -8.16 -4.80
CA LEU A 242 29.72 -6.84 -5.42
C LEU A 242 30.85 -6.81 -6.46
N ASN A 243 31.34 -7.97 -6.92
CA ASN A 243 32.35 -8.04 -7.99
C ASN A 243 31.70 -8.04 -9.38
N GLY A 244 30.76 -7.12 -9.61
CA GLY A 244 30.14 -6.86 -10.91
C GLY A 244 30.99 -5.90 -11.76
N PRO A 245 30.69 -5.77 -13.07
CA PRO A 245 31.30 -4.76 -13.91
C PRO A 245 31.13 -3.38 -13.27
N GLN A 246 32.25 -2.65 -13.09
CA GLN A 246 32.26 -1.38 -12.38
C GLN A 246 31.38 -0.36 -13.11
N LEU A 247 30.43 0.25 -12.39
CA LEU A 247 29.67 1.41 -12.86
C LEU A 247 30.65 2.52 -13.25
N GLY A 248 30.55 3.05 -14.47
CA GLY A 248 31.63 3.76 -15.17
C GLY A 248 32.37 4.88 -14.41
N ALA A 249 31.76 5.53 -13.42
CA ALA A 249 32.45 6.55 -12.59
C ALA A 249 33.40 5.96 -11.53
N ALA A 250 33.25 4.68 -11.20
CA ALA A 250 34.12 3.91 -10.30
C ALA A 250 34.98 2.89 -11.05
N ALA A 251 34.90 2.87 -12.39
CA ALA A 251 35.71 2.00 -13.23
C ALA A 251 37.16 2.49 -13.23
N ILE A 252 38.10 1.64 -12.80
CA ILE A 252 39.53 1.93 -12.96
C ILE A 252 39.82 2.11 -14.45
N SER A 253 40.45 3.22 -14.81
CA SER A 253 40.76 3.51 -16.20
C SER A 253 41.86 2.57 -16.72
N GLN A 254 41.83 2.23 -18.01
CA GLN A 254 42.89 1.40 -18.61
C GLN A 254 44.29 2.01 -18.40
N ASP A 255 44.39 3.34 -18.44
CA ASP A 255 45.61 4.09 -18.15
C ASP A 255 46.12 3.90 -16.70
N GLU A 256 45.24 3.63 -15.73
CA GLU A 256 45.62 3.30 -14.35
C GLU A 256 46.01 1.82 -14.20
N ILE A 257 45.40 0.92 -14.97
CA ILE A 257 45.80 -0.49 -15.02
C ILE A 257 47.22 -0.60 -15.57
N ASP A 258 47.51 0.11 -16.66
CA ASP A 258 48.83 0.08 -17.31
C ASP A 258 49.94 0.60 -16.38
N ARG A 259 49.65 1.63 -15.56
CA ARG A 259 50.58 2.12 -14.51
C ARG A 259 50.87 1.14 -13.37
N LEU A 260 50.08 0.09 -13.21
CA LEU A 260 50.29 -0.92 -12.17
C LEU A 260 51.32 -1.99 -12.59
N PHE A 261 51.60 -2.09 -13.90
CA PHE A 261 52.47 -3.10 -14.50
C PHE A 261 53.77 -2.54 -15.10
N ASP A 262 53.97 -1.21 -15.06
CA ASP A 262 55.21 -0.49 -15.39
C ASP A 262 56.02 -0.09 -14.14
#